data_AF-A0A176QAX9-F1
#
_entry.id   AF-A0A176QAX9-F1
#
_cell.length_a   1.000
_cell.length_b   1.000
_cell.length_c   1.000
_cell.angle_alpha   90.00
_cell.angle_beta   90.00
_cell.angle_gamma   90.00
#
_symmetry.space_group_name_H-M   'P 1'
#
loop_
_entity.id
_entity.type
_entity.pdbx_description
1 polymer ?
#
loop_
_entity_poly.entity_id
_entity_poly.type
_entity_poly.pdbx_seq_one_letter_code
_entity_poly.pdbx_strand_id
1 'polypeptide(L)'
;MKPDVMRVDCRTCPVQGIGCDDCMVTALLDPRSAGVEPELAGQVPLDAAEREAVGRLVAAGLVSAGTADRAVAQREPWSQWELLHRGVG
;
A
#
# COMPACT_ATOMS: atom_id res chain seq x y z
N MET A 1 -19.42 11.96 13.75
CA MET A 1 -18.62 12.65 12.72
C MET A 1 -18.56 11.70 11.52
N LYS A 2 -19.14 12.06 10.37
CA LYS A 2 -19.15 11.21 9.18
C LYS A 2 -17.83 11.50 8.44
N PRO A 3 -17.01 10.51 8.10
CA PRO A 3 -15.75 10.80 7.41
C PRO A 3 -16.08 11.45 6.07
N ASP A 4 -15.43 12.58 5.79
CA ASP A 4 -15.48 13.21 4.48
C ASP A 4 -14.88 12.22 3.47
N VAL A 5 -15.74 11.65 2.64
CA VAL A 5 -15.34 10.76 1.56
C VAL A 5 -14.76 11.64 0.44
N MET A 6 -13.45 11.51 0.21
CA MET A 6 -12.81 12.08 -0.96
C MET A 6 -13.33 11.33 -2.20
N ARG A 7 -14.02 12.04 -3.09
CA ARG A 7 -14.56 11.52 -4.35
C ARG A 7 -13.97 12.26 -5.54
N VAL A 8 -13.42 11.52 -6.48
CA VAL A 8 -13.01 12.04 -7.79
C VAL A 8 -14.21 11.96 -8.75
N ASP A 9 -14.70 13.10 -9.27
CA ASP A 9 -15.76 13.14 -10.30
C ASP A 9 -15.16 13.32 -11.70
N CYS A 10 -14.89 12.19 -12.35
CA CYS A 10 -14.31 12.14 -13.69
C CYS A 10 -15.16 12.85 -14.76
N ARG A 11 -16.47 13.07 -14.54
CA ARG A 11 -17.34 13.77 -15.50
C ARG A 11 -17.12 15.29 -15.53
N THR A 12 -16.38 15.82 -14.56
CA THR A 12 -16.02 17.24 -14.48
C THR A 12 -14.54 17.49 -14.74
N CYS A 13 -13.78 16.43 -15.03
CA CYS A 13 -12.35 16.51 -15.22
C CYS A 13 -12.04 17.18 -16.58
N PRO A 14 -11.26 18.28 -16.62
CA PRO A 14 -11.01 19.03 -17.85
C PRO A 14 -10.20 18.27 -18.91
N VAL A 15 -9.62 17.11 -18.57
CA VAL A 15 -8.83 16.27 -19.48
C VAL A 15 -9.52 14.94 -19.85
N GLN A 16 -10.82 14.80 -19.54
CA GLN A 16 -11.60 13.60 -19.83
C GLN A 16 -11.51 13.20 -21.31
N GLY A 17 -11.06 11.96 -21.59
CA GLY A 17 -10.96 11.41 -22.95
C GLY A 17 -9.78 11.90 -23.78
N ILE A 18 -8.95 12.80 -23.26
CA ILE A 18 -7.77 13.35 -23.96
C ILE A 18 -6.47 12.93 -23.26
N GLY A 19 -6.45 12.94 -21.92
CA GLY A 19 -5.25 12.65 -21.12
C GLY A 19 -5.49 11.72 -19.95
N CYS A 20 -6.58 10.93 -19.99
CA CYS A 20 -6.83 9.97 -18.91
C CYS A 20 -5.75 8.91 -18.83
N ASP A 21 -5.18 8.48 -19.96
CA ASP A 21 -4.18 7.40 -19.98
C ASP A 21 -2.92 7.74 -19.14
N ASP A 22 -2.60 9.03 -18.96
CA ASP A 22 -1.49 9.53 -18.12
C ASP A 22 -1.97 10.26 -16.84
N CYS A 23 -3.26 10.21 -16.52
CA CYS A 23 -3.81 10.86 -15.33
C CYS A 23 -3.57 10.01 -14.07
N MET A 24 -3.39 10.68 -12.93
CA MET A 24 -3.33 10.05 -11.61
C MET A 24 -4.50 9.09 -11.34
N VAL A 25 -5.69 9.33 -11.94
CA VAL A 25 -6.85 8.44 -11.82
C VAL A 25 -6.61 7.07 -12.46
N THR A 26 -5.93 7.02 -13.60
CA THR A 26 -5.58 5.77 -14.27
C THR A 26 -4.53 5.00 -13.47
N ALA A 27 -3.54 5.68 -12.90
CA ALA A 27 -2.60 5.05 -11.97
C ALA A 27 -3.29 4.51 -10.69
N LEU A 28 -4.38 5.15 -10.23
CA LEU A 28 -5.16 4.70 -9.08
C LEU A 28 -6.08 3.51 -9.40
N LEU A 29 -6.62 3.44 -10.62
CA LEU A 29 -7.55 2.37 -11.05
C LEU A 29 -6.83 1.16 -11.65
N ASP A 30 -5.72 1.40 -12.36
CA ASP A 30 -4.87 0.38 -12.96
C ASP A 30 -3.39 0.75 -12.80
N PRO A 31 -2.78 0.45 -11.64
CA PRO A 31 -1.37 0.74 -11.38
C PRO A 31 -0.40 0.14 -12.40
N ARG A 32 -0.82 -0.94 -13.09
CA ARG A 32 -0.01 -1.62 -14.11
C ARG A 32 0.19 -0.75 -15.34
N SER A 33 -0.85 0.00 -15.72
CA SER A 33 -0.77 0.99 -16.82
C SER A 33 0.21 2.12 -16.52
N ALA A 34 0.49 2.41 -15.24
CA ALA A 34 1.49 3.37 -14.79
C ALA A 34 2.91 2.77 -14.67
N GLY A 35 3.14 1.55 -15.16
CA GLY A 35 4.43 0.88 -15.09
C GLY A 35 4.78 0.34 -13.69
N VAL A 36 3.80 0.24 -12.78
CA VAL A 36 3.99 -0.45 -11.50
C VAL A 36 3.83 -1.94 -11.74
N GLU A 37 4.94 -2.67 -11.72
CA GLU A 37 4.95 -4.12 -11.88
C GLU A 37 4.04 -4.78 -10.81
N PRO A 38 3.09 -5.65 -11.19
CA PRO A 38 2.06 -6.16 -10.28
C PRO A 38 2.60 -7.02 -9.14
N GLU A 39 3.77 -7.64 -9.30
CA GLU A 39 4.43 -8.41 -8.23
C GLU A 39 5.03 -7.50 -7.14
N LEU A 40 5.35 -6.25 -7.49
CA LEU A 40 5.86 -5.20 -6.59
C LEU A 40 4.77 -4.24 -6.10
N ALA A 41 3.58 -4.24 -6.73
CA ALA A 41 2.49 -3.32 -6.38
C ALA A 41 2.02 -3.43 -4.91
N GLY A 42 2.32 -4.56 -4.25
CA GLY A 42 2.10 -4.75 -2.82
C GLY A 42 3.37 -4.72 -1.95
N GLN A 43 4.57 -4.86 -2.53
CA GLN A 43 5.81 -4.99 -1.76
C GLN A 43 6.56 -3.67 -1.71
N VAL A 44 6.76 -3.13 -0.51
CA VAL A 44 7.50 -1.89 -0.31
C VAL A 44 8.65 -2.09 0.68
N PRO A 45 9.71 -1.27 0.61
CA PRO A 45 10.75 -1.29 1.62
C PRO A 45 10.15 -1.05 3.01
N LEU A 46 10.69 -1.73 4.02
CA LEU A 46 10.33 -1.43 5.41
C LEU A 46 10.58 0.05 5.71
N ASP A 47 9.72 0.69 6.49
CA ASP A 47 9.98 2.01 7.01
C ASP A 47 10.94 1.98 8.22
N ALA A 48 11.20 3.13 8.84
CA ALA A 48 12.10 3.22 9.98
C ALA A 48 11.58 2.47 11.22
N ALA A 49 10.27 2.56 11.50
CA ALA A 49 9.66 1.90 12.65
C ALA A 49 9.57 0.38 12.43
N GLU A 50 9.25 -0.05 11.22
CA GLU A 50 9.22 -1.46 10.85
C GLU A 50 10.62 -2.10 10.93
N ARG A 51 11.66 -1.43 10.43
CA ARG A 51 13.05 -1.89 10.59
C ARG A 51 13.46 -2.03 12.05
N GLU A 52 13.06 -1.08 12.89
CA GLU A 52 13.34 -1.15 14.32
C GLU A 52 12.67 -2.38 14.95
N ALA A 53 11.39 -2.63 14.61
CA ALA A 53 10.66 -3.79 15.11
C ALA A 53 11.33 -5.11 14.69
N VAL A 54 11.72 -5.24 13.41
CA VAL A 54 12.47 -6.40 12.92
C VAL A 54 13.82 -6.54 13.64
N GLY A 55 14.52 -5.43 13.87
CA GLY A 55 15.77 -5.42 14.64
C GLY A 55 15.62 -5.98 16.06
N ARG A 56 14.51 -5.66 16.73
CA ARG A 56 14.18 -6.23 18.05
C ARG A 56 13.92 -7.73 17.98
N LEU A 57 13.24 -8.22 16.93
CA LEU A 57 13.01 -9.65 16.72
C LEU A 57 14.33 -10.42 16.48
N VAL A 58 15.26 -9.82 15.73
CA VAL A 58 16.61 -10.37 15.53
C VAL A 58 17.38 -10.40 16.85
N ALA A 59 17.37 -9.30 17.60
CA ALA A 59 18.04 -9.21 18.90
C ALA A 59 17.48 -10.22 19.92
N ALA A 60 16.19 -10.53 19.84
CA ALA A 60 15.53 -11.56 20.66
C ALA A 60 15.80 -13.00 20.17
N GLY A 61 16.47 -13.18 19.03
CA GLY A 61 16.71 -14.50 18.42
C GLY A 61 15.48 -15.14 17.79
N LEU A 62 14.39 -14.38 17.62
CA LEU A 62 13.13 -14.85 17.02
C LEU A 62 13.20 -14.91 15.49
N VAL A 63 14.09 -14.09 14.89
CA VAL A 63 14.29 -14.01 13.44
C VAL A 63 15.79 -14.00 13.13
N SER A 64 16.21 -14.71 12.09
CA SER A 64 17.62 -14.70 11.66
C SER A 64 17.97 -13.42 10.92
N ALA A 65 19.26 -13.02 10.95
CA ALA A 65 19.72 -11.85 10.19
C ALA A 65 19.46 -11.99 8.68
N GLY A 66 19.64 -13.19 8.10
CA GLY A 66 19.37 -13.44 6.69
C GLY A 66 17.88 -13.40 6.33
N THR A 67 17.00 -13.75 7.27
CA THR A 67 15.54 -13.57 7.10
C THR A 67 15.17 -12.09 7.17
N ALA A 68 15.74 -11.35 8.12
CA ALA A 68 15.49 -9.92 8.29
C ALA A 68 15.96 -9.09 7.08
N ASP A 69 17.11 -9.44 6.49
CA ASP A 69 17.67 -8.77 5.31
C ASP A 69 16.76 -8.89 4.07
N ARG A 70 16.01 -9.98 3.99
CA ARG A 70 15.05 -10.24 2.90
C ARG A 70 13.63 -9.77 3.22
N ALA A 71 13.41 -9.15 4.38
CA ALA A 71 12.08 -8.73 4.80
C ALA A 71 11.63 -7.49 3.99
N VAL A 72 10.37 -7.53 3.57
CA VAL A 72 9.69 -6.44 2.86
C VAL A 72 8.32 -6.23 3.48
N ALA A 73 7.82 -5.00 3.44
CA ALA A 73 6.46 -4.70 3.87
C ALA A 73 5.48 -5.09 2.77
N GLN A 74 4.35 -5.67 3.17
CA GLN A 74 3.24 -6.00 2.28
C GLN A 74 2.11 -4.98 2.51
N ARG A 75 1.70 -4.28 1.46
CA ARG A 75 0.53 -3.40 1.45
C ARG A 75 -0.71 -4.25 1.24
N GLU A 76 -1.46 -4.45 2.31
CA GLU A 76 -2.75 -5.12 2.26
C GLU A 76 -3.89 -4.13 1.97
N PRO A 77 -4.97 -4.57 1.30
CA PRO A 77 -6.18 -3.78 1.15
C PRO A 77 -6.76 -3.36 2.50
N TRP A 78 -7.25 -2.12 2.60
CA TRP A 78 -7.86 -1.58 3.82
C TRP A 78 -9.00 -2.44 4.38
N SER A 79 -9.76 -3.12 3.52
CA SER A 79 -10.80 -4.05 3.93
C SER A 79 -10.28 -5.23 4.78
N GLN A 80 -9.04 -5.67 4.55
CA GLN A 80 -8.41 -6.73 5.34
C GLN A 80 -8.01 -6.21 6.73
N TRP A 81 -7.48 -4.99 6.80
CA TRP A 81 -7.20 -4.29 8.07
C TRP A 81 -8.47 -4.11 8.92
N GLU A 82 -9.59 -3.70 8.31
CA GLU A 82 -10.87 -3.55 9.02
C GLU A 82 -11.37 -4.87 9.62
N LEU A 83 -11.19 -5.99 8.92
CA LEU A 83 -11.59 -7.31 9.41
C LEU A 83 -10.75 -7.73 10.62
N LEU A 84 -9.43 -7.46 10.60
CA LEU A 84 -8.52 -7.81 11.70
C LEU A 84 -8.75 -6.95 12.95
N HIS A 85 -9.20 -5.69 12.80
CA HIS A 85 -9.33 -4.75 13.92
C HIS A 85 -10.77 -4.46 14.38
N ARG A 86 -11.81 -4.76 13.59
CA ARG A 86 -13.21 -4.73 14.09
C ARG A 86 -13.61 -5.98 14.88
N GLY A 87 -12.81 -7.05 14.85
CA GLY A 87 -13.07 -8.29 15.59
C GLY A 87 -12.60 -8.28 17.05
N VAL A 88 -11.96 -7.19 17.51
CA VAL A 88 -11.54 -7.02 18.92
C VAL A 88 -12.55 -6.11 19.61
N GLY A 89 -13.72 -6.67 19.89
CA GLY A 89 -14.77 -6.08 20.73
C GLY A 89 -14.94 -6.87 22.01
#